data_AF-A0A0D2EUU3-F1
#
_entry.id   AF-A0A0D2EUU3-F1
#
_cell.length_a   1.000
_cell.length_b   1.000
_cell.length_c   1.000
_cell.angle_alpha   90.00
_cell.angle_beta   90.00
_cell.angle_gamma   90.00
#
_symmetry.space_group_name_H-M   'P 1'
#
loop_
_entity.id
_entity.type
_entity.pdbx_description
1 polymer ?
#
loop_
_entity_poly.entity_id
_entity_poly.type
_entity_poly.pdbx_seq_one_letter_code
_entity_poly.pdbx_strand_id
1 'polypeptide(L)' 'MTSQITFDAPVVIGKINSGSQLYIALINAGTLKSEPGFEPAVDAQVLFGTDHFKVTDDMKYVTIDVKAALK' A
#
# COMPACT_ATOMS: atom_id res chain seq x y z
N MET A 1 0.34 -0.15 -16.10
CA MET A 1 0.91 -1.12 -15.14
C MET A 1 -0.15 -1.38 -14.08
N THR A 2 -0.29 -2.63 -13.68
CA THR A 2 -1.20 -3.09 -12.64
C THR A 2 -0.38 -3.68 -11.49
N SER A 3 -0.64 -3.19 -10.28
CA SER A 3 -0.06 -3.72 -9.05
C SER A 3 -1.13 -4.42 -8.22
N GLN A 4 -0.81 -5.60 -7.73
CA GLN A 4 -1.61 -6.34 -6.76
C GLN A 4 -0.73 -6.63 -5.55
N ILE A 5 -1.18 -6.25 -4.35
CA ILE A 5 -0.46 -6.49 -3.10
C ILE A 5 -1.32 -7.31 -2.15
N THR A 6 -0.66 -8.15 -1.36
CA THR A 6 -1.24 -8.87 -0.23
C THR A 6 -0.62 -8.29 1.04
N PHE A 7 -1.44 -8.07 2.05
CA PHE A 7 -1.01 -7.53 3.34
C PHE A 7 -1.71 -8.22 4.49
N ASP A 8 -1.02 -8.29 5.63
CA ASP A 8 -1.58 -8.78 6.89
C ASP A 8 -2.57 -7.75 7.47
N ALA A 9 -3.42 -8.20 8.40
CA ALA A 9 -4.38 -7.31 9.07
C ALA A 9 -3.70 -6.03 9.59
N PRO A 10 -4.21 -4.83 9.26
CA PRO A 10 -3.56 -3.58 9.66
C PRO A 10 -3.46 -3.41 11.18
N VAL A 11 -2.32 -2.92 11.64
CA VAL A 11 -2.10 -2.54 13.03
C VAL A 11 -2.64 -1.12 13.24
N VAL A 12 -3.43 -0.93 14.31
CA VAL A 12 -3.92 0.38 14.75
C VAL A 12 -2.81 1.08 15.51
N ILE A 13 -2.34 2.23 15.02
CA ILE A 13 -1.28 3.00 15.70
C ILE A 13 -1.87 4.00 16.69
N GLY A 14 -2.87 4.76 16.25
CA GLY A 14 -3.54 5.77 17.07
C GLY A 14 -3.95 7.01 16.29
N LYS A 15 -4.57 7.96 16.98
CA LYS A 15 -4.88 9.26 16.40
C LYS A 15 -3.63 10.11 16.26
N ILE A 16 -3.52 10.80 15.13
CA ILE A 16 -2.49 11.81 14.88
C ILE A 16 -3.06 13.23 15.06
N ASN A 17 -2.20 14.24 15.03
CA ASN A 17 -2.58 15.64 15.31
C ASN A 17 -3.67 16.22 14.36
N SER A 18 -3.84 15.63 13.17
CA SER A 18 -4.94 15.98 12.25
C SER A 18 -6.31 15.43 12.67
N GLY A 19 -6.37 14.68 13.77
CA GLY A 19 -7.55 13.92 14.21
C GLY A 19 -7.67 12.55 13.54
N SER A 20 -7.05 12.34 12.38
CA SER A 20 -7.09 11.08 11.64
C SER A 20 -6.56 9.89 12.45
N GLN A 21 -7.12 8.72 12.21
CA GLN A 21 -6.62 7.44 12.72
C GLN A 21 -5.54 6.89 11.79
N LEU A 22 -4.33 6.66 12.31
CA LEU A 22 -3.22 6.04 11.60
C LEU A 22 -3.25 4.52 11.77
N TYR A 23 -2.99 3.82 10.66
CA TYR A 23 -2.80 2.38 10.58
C TYR A 23 -1.51 2.05 9.83
N ILE A 24 -0.98 0.86 10.07
CA ILE A 24 0.12 0.29 9.29
C ILE A 24 -0.28 -1.11 8.82
N ALA A 25 -0.30 -1.33 7.50
CA ALA A 25 -0.45 -2.67 6.92
C ALA A 25 0.91 -3.20 6.46
N LEU A 26 1.24 -4.44 6.84
CA LEU A 26 2.47 -5.12 6.41
C LEU A 26 2.21 -5.85 5.09
N ILE A 27 2.88 -5.44 4.02
CA ILE A 27 2.80 -6.07 2.70
C ILE A 27 3.81 -7.21 2.66
N ASN A 28 3.35 -8.42 2.33
CA ASN A 28 4.16 -9.64 2.38
C ASN A 28 4.23 -10.41 1.04
N ALA A 29 3.44 -10.02 0.05
CA ALA A 29 3.49 -10.56 -1.30
C ALA A 29 2.79 -9.64 -2.30
N GLY A 30 2.97 -9.90 -3.60
CA GLY A 30 2.27 -9.19 -4.66
C GLY A 30 2.95 -9.29 -6.01
N THR A 31 2.38 -8.61 -7.00
CA THR A 31 2.89 -8.55 -8.37
C THR A 31 2.76 -7.15 -8.94
N LEU A 32 3.72 -6.73 -9.75
CA LEU A 32 3.62 -5.57 -10.62
C LEU A 32 3.80 -6.04 -12.07
N LYS A 33 2.78 -5.83 -12.91
CA LYS A 33 2.83 -6.17 -14.34
C LYS A 33 2.54 -4.95 -15.20
N SER A 34 3.28 -4.81 -16.30
CA SER A 34 2.97 -3.83 -17.34
C SER A 34 1.77 -4.28 -18.18
N GLU A 35 0.98 -3.30 -18.64
CA GLU A 35 -0.05 -3.57 -19.64
C GLU A 35 0.62 -3.85 -20.99
N PRO A 36 -0.02 -4.59 -21.90
CA PRO A 36 0.51 -4.82 -23.24
C PRO A 36 0.86 -3.50 -23.96
N GLY A 37 2.07 -3.40 -24.50
CA GLY A 37 2.56 -2.23 -25.24
C GLY A 37 3.19 -1.12 -24.38
N PHE A 38 3.26 -1.27 -23.06
CA PHE A 38 4.02 -0.37 -22.20
C PHE A 38 5.50 -0.78 -22.14
N GLU A 39 6.41 0.16 -22.41
CA GLU A 39 7.86 -0.05 -22.29
C GLU A 39 8.50 0.90 -21.27
N PRO A 40 9.38 0.41 -20.37
CA PRO A 40 9.87 -0.96 -20.31
C PRO A 40 8.82 -1.94 -19.81
N ALA A 41 8.77 -3.13 -20.41
CA ALA A 41 7.98 -4.23 -19.88
C ALA A 41 8.43 -4.57 -18.45
N VAL A 42 7.48 -4.63 -17.51
CA VAL A 42 7.73 -4.98 -16.11
C VAL A 42 6.91 -6.22 -15.77
N ASP A 43 7.58 -7.24 -15.25
CA ASP A 43 6.96 -8.40 -14.61
C ASP A 43 7.74 -8.73 -13.34
N ALA A 44 7.28 -8.19 -12.22
CA ALA A 44 8.01 -8.23 -10.95
C ALA A 44 7.13 -8.74 -9.81
N GLN A 45 7.78 -9.31 -8.79
CA GLN A 45 7.15 -9.72 -7.54
C GLN A 45 7.39 -8.68 -6.45
N VAL A 46 6.38 -8.44 -5.61
CA VAL A 46 6.52 -7.67 -4.38
C VAL A 46 7.05 -8.60 -3.29
N LEU A 47 8.20 -8.25 -2.71
CA LEU A 47 8.84 -9.06 -1.67
C LEU A 47 8.35 -8.71 -0.27
N PHE A 48 8.33 -7.41 0.04
CA PHE A 48 7.86 -6.87 1.31
C PHE A 48 7.58 -5.37 1.17
N GLY A 49 6.81 -4.83 2.10
CA GLY A 49 6.54 -3.41 2.15
C GLY A 49 5.62 -3.03 3.30
N THR A 50 5.19 -1.77 3.29
CA THR A 50 4.24 -1.24 4.26
C THR A 50 3.35 -0.20 3.60
N ASP A 51 2.09 -0.15 4.02
CA ASP A 51 1.21 1.00 3.80
C ASP A 51 0.98 1.73 5.12
N HIS A 52 1.31 3.01 5.17
CA HIS A 52 1.04 3.90 6.30
C HIS A 52 -0.18 4.76 6.01
N PHE A 53 -1.36 4.16 6.13
CA PHE A 53 -2.60 4.82 5.73
C PHE A 53 -3.30 5.53 6.90
N LYS A 54 -3.94 6.64 6.56
CA LYS A 54 -4.65 7.52 7.51
C LYS A 54 -6.11 7.60 7.10
N VAL A 55 -7.02 7.40 8.05
CA VAL A 55 -8.46 7.54 7.84
C VAL A 55 -8.93 8.80 8.57
N THR A 56 -9.65 9.69 7.87
CA THR A 56 -10.23 10.88 8.52
C THR A 56 -11.30 10.49 9.54
N ASP A 57 -11.49 11.31 10.57
CA ASP A 57 -12.45 11.04 11.64
C ASP A 57 -13.89 10.91 11.14
N ASP A 58 -14.23 11.59 10.05
CA ASP A 58 -15.53 11.49 9.40
C ASP A 58 -15.65 10.29 8.44
N MET A 59 -14.60 9.46 8.37
CA MET A 59 -14.51 8.26 7.54
C MET A 59 -14.68 8.51 6.03
N LYS A 60 -14.57 9.76 5.57
CA LYS A 60 -14.76 10.10 4.15
C LYS A 60 -13.51 9.92 3.30
N TYR A 61 -12.33 10.06 3.89
CA TYR A 61 -11.08 10.03 3.15
C TYR A 61 -10.10 9.07 3.79
N VAL A 62 -9.36 8.39 2.92
CA VAL A 62 -8.18 7.63 3.26
C VAL A 62 -7.00 8.19 2.49
N THR A 63 -5.90 8.48 3.18
CA THR A 63 -4.60 8.72 2.54
C THR A 63 -3.81 7.43 2.62
N ILE A 64 -3.31 6.96 1.48
CA ILE A 64 -2.44 5.78 1.37
C ILE A 64 -0.99 6.22 1.17
N ASP A 65 -0.05 5.51 1.79
CA ASP A 65 1.40 5.74 1.65
C ASP A 65 2.12 4.39 1.62
N VAL A 66 2.09 3.77 0.44
CA VAL A 66 2.68 2.46 0.16
C VAL A 66 4.14 2.60 -0.23
N LYS A 67 5.00 1.86 0.46
CA LYS A 67 6.40 1.66 0.09
C LYS A 67 6.68 0.16 0.06
N ALA A 68 7.17 -0.36 -1.06
CA ALA A 68 7.40 -1.79 -1.24
C ALA A 68 8.64 -2.06 -2.10
N ALA A 69 9.29 -3.19 -1.82
CA ALA A 69 10.42 -3.70 -2.60
C ALA A 69 9.93 -4.69 -3.67
N LEU A 70 10.44 -4.52 -4.89
CA LEU A 70 10.14 -5.36 -6.05
C LEU A 70 11.38 -6.15 -6.46
N LYS A 71 11.18 -7.34 -7.02
CA LYS A 71 12.23 -8.16 -7.65
C LYS A 71 11.75 -8.77 -8.95
#